data_AF-A0A7Y5G1E2-F1
#
_entry.id   AF-A0A7Y5G1E2-F1
#
_cell.length_a   1.000
_cell.length_b   1.000
_cell.length_c   1.000
_cell.angle_alpha   90.00
_cell.angle_beta   90.00
_cell.angle_gamma   90.00
#
_symmetry.space_group_name_H-M   'P 1'
#
loop_
_entity.id
_entity.type
_entity.pdbx_description
1 polymer ?
#
loop_
_entity_poly.entity_id
_entity_poly.type
_entity_poly.pdbx_seq_one_letter_code
_entity_poly.pdbx_strand_id
1 'polypeptide(L)'
;MTTIQLNVPKPIAKLHPKIREKAMLQSLRDSLNRLISEEREELKDVKLKMRRFERKYKTSFNAFEKKIPAAGNYKIHEDYGEWPYLHERSQAIMQNIKDYEHAYGAL
;
A
#
# COMPACT_ATOMS: atom_id res chain seq x y z
N MET A 1 2.95 0.76 25.58
CA MET A 1 4.17 0.97 24.78
C MET A 1 4.85 -0.38 24.57
N THR A 2 5.40 -0.61 23.39
CA THR A 2 6.10 -1.86 23.03
C THR A 2 7.57 -1.54 22.81
N THR A 3 8.47 -2.36 23.35
CA THR A 3 9.92 -2.18 23.19
C THR A 3 10.43 -2.99 22.01
N ILE A 4 11.14 -2.34 21.10
CA ILE A 4 11.86 -2.98 19.99
C ILE A 4 13.37 -2.71 20.13
N GLN A 5 14.20 -3.73 19.89
CA GLN A 5 15.65 -3.62 19.90
C GLN A 5 16.19 -3.57 18.47
N LEU A 6 17.03 -2.58 18.18
CA LEU A 6 17.63 -2.38 16.86
C LEU A 6 19.15 -2.38 16.96
N ASN A 7 19.80 -3.15 16.08
CA ASN A 7 21.25 -3.10 15.91
C ASN A 7 21.61 -1.91 15.04
N VAL A 8 22.35 -0.95 15.59
CA VAL A 8 22.78 0.26 14.87
C VAL A 8 24.30 0.28 14.67
N PRO A 9 24.80 0.90 13.59
CA PRO A 9 26.23 1.11 13.40
C PRO A 9 26.89 1.83 14.59
N LYS A 10 28.12 1.42 14.94
CA LYS A 10 28.92 2.01 16.04
C LYS A 10 28.98 3.55 16.02
N PRO A 11 29.15 4.23 14.87
CA PRO A 11 29.15 5.69 14.83
C PRO A 11 27.86 6.33 15.36
N ILE A 12 26.70 5.75 15.04
CA ILE A 12 25.40 6.22 15.51
C ILE A 12 25.25 6.00 17.02
N ALA A 13 25.72 4.86 17.52
CA ALA A 13 25.70 4.56 18.95
C ALA A 13 26.51 5.57 19.77
N LYS A 14 27.61 6.10 19.20
CA LYS A 14 28.49 7.09 19.84
C LYS A 14 27.95 8.54 19.83
N LEU A 15 26.86 8.82 19.12
CA LEU A 15 26.25 10.15 19.13
C LEU A 15 25.73 10.50 20.53
N HIS A 16 25.73 11.80 20.84
CA HIS A 16 25.14 12.31 22.09
C HIS A 16 23.67 11.81 22.21
N PRO A 17 23.23 11.30 23.38
CA PRO A 17 21.93 10.63 23.53
C PRO A 17 20.74 11.41 22.97
N LYS A 18 20.66 12.72 23.25
CA LYS A 18 19.59 13.59 22.73
C LYS A 18 19.59 13.73 21.20
N ILE A 19 20.78 13.79 20.60
CA ILE A 19 20.92 13.89 19.13
C ILE A 19 20.54 12.56 18.50
N ARG A 20 20.98 11.46 19.11
CA ARG A 20 20.68 10.09 18.67
C ARG A 20 19.17 9.82 18.67
N GLU A 21 18.48 10.14 19.76
CA GLU A 21 17.02 9.95 19.88
C GLU A 21 16.26 10.80 18.86
N LYS A 22 16.59 12.10 18.76
CA LYS A 22 15.97 13.00 17.78
C LYS A 22 16.19 12.50 16.35
N ALA A 23 17.40 12.07 16.02
CA ALA A 23 17.72 11.56 14.68
C ALA A 23 16.93 10.27 14.37
N MET A 24 16.78 9.37 15.33
CA MET A 24 16.00 8.14 15.16
C MET A 24 14.51 8.43 14.94
N LEU A 25 13.90 9.26 15.78
CA LEU A 25 12.48 9.62 15.65
C LEU A 25 12.21 10.35 14.34
N GLN A 26 13.07 11.29 13.96
CA GLN A 26 12.93 11.99 12.68
C GLN A 26 13.06 11.03 11.51
N SER A 27 14.06 10.13 11.54
CA SER A 27 14.25 9.14 10.47
C SER A 27 13.04 8.20 10.33
N LEU A 28 12.41 7.81 11.44
CA LEU A 28 11.17 7.02 11.41
C LEU A 28 10.02 7.79 10.77
N ARG A 29 9.82 9.06 11.16
CA ARG A 29 8.79 9.93 10.57
C ARG A 29 9.01 10.13 9.07
N ASP A 30 10.25 10.42 8.66
CA ASP A 30 10.59 10.63 7.25
C ASP A 30 10.39 9.33 6.45
N SER A 31 10.74 8.18 7.02
CA SER A 31 10.53 6.88 6.40
C SER A 31 9.05 6.56 6.22
N LEU A 32 8.22 6.80 7.24
CA LEU A 32 6.77 6.59 7.15
C LEU A 32 6.12 7.51 6.11
N ASN A 33 6.49 8.79 6.09
CA ASN A 33 6.01 9.73 5.08
C ASN A 33 6.35 9.26 3.65
N ARG A 34 7.58 8.77 3.45
CA ARG A 34 8.00 8.22 2.16
C ARG A 34 7.16 7.01 1.77
N LEU A 35 6.96 6.05 2.68
CA LEU A 35 6.15 4.85 2.42
C LEU A 35 4.70 5.20 2.10
N ILE A 36 4.10 6.17 2.80
CA ILE A 36 2.75 6.69 2.50
C ILE A 36 2.68 7.24 1.08
N SER A 37 3.69 8.04 0.67
CA SER A 37 3.75 8.60 -0.68
C SER A 37 3.90 7.52 -1.75
N GLU A 38 4.75 6.52 -1.53
CA GLU A 38 4.95 5.39 -2.46
C GLU A 38 3.65 4.58 -2.63
N GLU A 39 2.98 4.22 -1.53
CA GLU A 39 1.69 3.52 -1.56
C GLU A 39 0.59 4.34 -2.23
N ARG A 40 0.57 5.66 -2.06
CA ARG A 40 -0.42 6.55 -2.71
C ARG A 40 -0.25 6.59 -4.23
N GLU A 41 0.99 6.62 -4.73
CA GLU A 41 1.23 6.55 -6.18
C GLU A 41 0.88 5.16 -6.72
N GLU A 42 1.20 4.07 -6.01
CA GLU A 42 0.79 2.73 -6.42
C GLU A 42 -0.75 2.58 -6.46
N LEU A 43 -1.46 3.13 -5.46
CA LEU A 43 -2.92 3.11 -5.41
C LEU A 43 -3.53 3.81 -6.64
N LYS A 44 -2.93 4.93 -7.05
CA LYS A 44 -3.36 5.69 -8.22
C LYS A 44 -3.19 4.86 -9.50
N ASP A 45 -2.08 4.16 -9.65
CA ASP A 45 -1.82 3.28 -10.79
C ASP A 45 -2.77 2.08 -10.83
N VAL A 46 -2.98 1.42 -9.69
CA VAL A 46 -3.93 0.30 -9.57
C VAL A 46 -5.35 0.77 -9.92
N LYS A 47 -5.80 1.90 -9.38
CA LYS A 47 -7.12 2.47 -9.71
C LYS A 47 -7.23 2.83 -11.19
N LEU A 48 -6.16 3.32 -11.82
CA LEU A 48 -6.16 3.64 -13.24
C LEU A 48 -6.29 2.37 -14.11
N LYS A 49 -5.64 1.26 -13.72
CA LYS A 49 -5.82 -0.05 -14.36
C LYS A 49 -7.24 -0.58 -14.18
N MET A 50 -7.80 -0.53 -12.97
CA MET A 50 -9.18 -0.93 -12.71
C MET A 50 -10.20 -0.15 -13.56
N ARG A 51 -10.01 1.17 -13.72
CA ARG A 51 -10.86 2.00 -14.61
C ARG A 51 -10.81 1.59 -16.08
N ARG A 52 -9.78 0.87 -16.54
CA ARG A 52 -9.76 0.32 -17.91
C ARG A 52 -10.78 -0.81 -18.02
N PHE A 53 -10.85 -1.68 -17.02
CA PHE A 53 -11.85 -2.75 -16.98
C PHE A 53 -13.27 -2.20 -16.81
N GLU A 54 -13.47 -1.19 -15.95
CA GLU A 54 -14.78 -0.54 -15.79
C GLU A 54 -15.29 0.02 -17.11
N ARG A 55 -14.40 0.64 -17.91
CA ARG A 55 -14.74 1.14 -19.24
C ARG A 55 -14.97 0.02 -20.26
N LYS A 56 -14.13 -1.02 -20.24
CA LYS A 56 -14.24 -2.18 -21.15
C LYS A 56 -15.57 -2.93 -20.96
N TYR A 57 -15.95 -3.15 -19.72
CA TYR A 57 -17.14 -3.94 -19.36
C TYR A 57 -18.37 -3.09 -19.02
N LYS A 58 -18.23 -1.75 -19.01
CA LYS A 58 -19.29 -0.77 -18.68
C LYS A 58 -19.99 -1.08 -17.35
N THR A 59 -19.22 -1.53 -16.36
CA THR A 59 -19.71 -1.98 -15.05
C THR A 59 -18.66 -1.74 -13.98
N SER A 60 -19.06 -1.71 -12.70
CA SER A 60 -18.11 -1.72 -11.58
C SER A 60 -17.62 -3.14 -11.29
N PHE A 61 -16.51 -3.25 -10.56
CA PHE A 61 -15.98 -4.54 -10.10
C PHE A 61 -17.04 -5.37 -9.34
N ASN A 62 -17.72 -4.77 -8.37
CA ASN A 62 -18.74 -5.46 -7.55
C ASN A 62 -19.92 -6.00 -8.38
N ALA A 63 -20.24 -5.36 -9.50
CA ALA A 63 -21.29 -5.82 -10.41
C ALA A 63 -20.76 -6.84 -11.44
N PHE A 64 -19.46 -6.78 -11.76
CA PHE A 64 -18.75 -7.75 -12.60
C PHE A 64 -18.55 -9.09 -11.88
N GLU A 65 -18.13 -9.06 -10.61
CA GLU A 65 -17.92 -10.25 -9.77
C GLU A 65 -19.18 -11.12 -9.64
N LYS A 66 -20.36 -10.51 -9.66
CA LYS A 66 -21.64 -11.23 -9.57
C LYS A 66 -22.10 -11.85 -10.89
N LYS A 67 -21.42 -11.56 -12.00
CA LYS A 67 -21.83 -11.91 -13.36
C LYS A 67 -20.78 -12.75 -14.08
N ILE A 68 -20.04 -13.60 -13.39
CA ILE A 68 -19.04 -14.48 -14.01
C ILE A 68 -19.73 -15.48 -14.95
N PRO A 69 -19.54 -15.41 -16.28
CA PRO A 69 -20.12 -16.37 -17.20
C PRO A 69 -19.44 -17.73 -17.03
N ALA A 70 -20.24 -18.79 -16.95
CA ALA A 70 -19.77 -20.17 -16.73
C ALA A 70 -18.98 -20.75 -17.91
N ALA A 71 -19.04 -20.12 -19.09
CA ALA A 71 -18.28 -20.49 -20.27
C ALA A 71 -17.89 -19.23 -21.04
N GLY A 72 -16.62 -19.06 -21.40
CA GLY A 72 -16.26 -18.11 -22.45
C GLY A 72 -14.84 -17.57 -22.42
N ASN A 73 -14.21 -17.62 -23.61
CA ASN A 73 -13.12 -16.79 -24.12
C ASN A 73 -11.93 -16.56 -23.17
N TYR A 74 -10.77 -17.11 -23.54
CA TYR A 74 -9.50 -16.94 -22.83
C TYR A 74 -9.22 -15.49 -22.35
N LYS A 75 -9.51 -14.48 -23.18
CA LYS A 75 -9.31 -13.06 -22.79
C LYS A 75 -10.24 -12.59 -21.68
N ILE A 76 -11.45 -13.15 -21.64
CA ILE A 76 -12.41 -12.87 -20.56
C ILE A 76 -11.87 -13.52 -19.28
N HIS A 77 -11.36 -14.76 -19.34
CA HIS A 77 -10.74 -15.42 -18.19
C HIS A 77 -9.50 -14.69 -17.64
N GLU A 78 -8.62 -14.15 -18.49
CA GLU A 78 -7.47 -13.34 -18.03
C GLU A 78 -7.91 -12.08 -17.30
N ASP A 79 -8.89 -11.34 -17.85
CA ASP A 79 -9.45 -10.17 -17.20
C ASP A 79 -10.17 -10.52 -15.88
N TYR A 80 -10.80 -11.71 -15.81
CA TYR A 80 -11.37 -12.27 -14.57
C TYR A 80 -10.30 -12.65 -13.53
N GLY A 81 -9.04 -12.82 -13.92
CA GLY A 81 -7.93 -12.98 -12.98
C GLY A 81 -7.33 -11.64 -12.56
N GLU A 82 -7.08 -10.75 -13.52
CA GLU A 82 -6.40 -9.48 -13.27
C GLU A 82 -7.25 -8.49 -12.47
N TRP A 83 -8.55 -8.37 -12.77
CA TRP A 83 -9.38 -7.35 -12.11
C TRP A 83 -9.61 -7.63 -10.61
N PRO A 84 -9.95 -8.87 -10.17
CA PRO A 84 -10.01 -9.18 -8.74
C PRO A 84 -8.68 -8.96 -8.03
N TYR A 85 -7.57 -9.37 -8.62
CA TYR A 85 -6.24 -9.14 -8.06
C TYR A 85 -5.96 -7.64 -7.84
N LEU A 86 -6.27 -6.79 -8.82
CA LEU A 86 -6.12 -5.34 -8.68
C LEU A 86 -7.04 -4.77 -7.59
N HIS A 87 -8.26 -5.29 -7.47
CA HIS A 87 -9.18 -4.88 -6.41
C HIS A 87 -8.62 -5.23 -5.02
N GLU A 88 -8.20 -6.48 -4.81
CA GLU A 88 -7.55 -6.91 -3.55
C GLU A 88 -6.31 -6.08 -3.23
N ARG A 89 -5.44 -5.87 -4.23
CA ARG A 89 -4.24 -5.04 -4.06
C ARG A 89 -4.60 -3.62 -3.66
N SER A 90 -5.64 -3.02 -4.24
CA SER A 90 -6.09 -1.67 -3.86
C SER A 90 -6.54 -1.58 -2.40
N GLN A 91 -7.20 -2.62 -1.88
CA GLN A 91 -7.62 -2.68 -0.47
C GLN A 91 -6.42 -2.82 0.46
N ALA A 92 -5.46 -3.68 0.10
CA ALA A 92 -4.22 -3.86 0.86
C ALA A 92 -3.41 -2.55 0.94
N ILE A 93 -3.25 -1.85 -0.18
CA ILE A 93 -2.57 -0.55 -0.23
C ILE A 93 -3.27 0.48 0.68
N MET A 94 -4.61 0.55 0.62
CA MET A 94 -5.38 1.45 1.47
C MET A 94 -5.20 1.15 2.96
N GLN A 95 -5.11 -0.13 3.32
CA GLN A 95 -4.85 -0.55 4.69
C GLN A 95 -3.42 -0.18 5.13
N ASN A 96 -2.42 -0.40 4.28
CA ASN A 96 -1.02 0.00 4.55
C ASN A 96 -0.91 1.51 4.81
N ILE A 97 -1.53 2.35 3.96
CA ILE A 97 -1.54 3.81 4.13
C ILE A 97 -2.12 4.18 5.50
N LYS A 98 -3.26 3.59 5.88
CA LYS A 98 -3.91 3.85 7.16
C LYS A 98 -3.01 3.47 8.34
N ASP A 99 -2.34 2.32 8.25
CA ASP A 99 -1.42 1.85 9.30
C ASP A 99 -0.20 2.75 9.43
N TYR A 100 0.35 3.23 8.32
CA TYR A 100 1.46 4.19 8.31
C TYR A 100 1.05 5.58 8.84
N GLU A 101 -0.12 6.09 8.47
CA GLU A 101 -0.65 7.36 8.98
C GLU A 101 -0.89 7.31 10.49
N HIS A 102 -1.43 6.19 10.99
CA HIS A 102 -1.59 5.96 12.42
C HIS A 102 -0.24 5.89 13.15
N ALA A 103 0.73 5.17 12.60
CA ALA A 103 2.08 5.11 13.16
C ALA A 103 2.76 6.49 13.17
N TYR A 104 2.59 7.28 12.11
CA TYR A 104 3.15 8.63 12.00
C TYR A 104 2.58 9.58 13.06
N GLY A 105 1.26 9.53 13.30
CA GLY A 105 0.60 10.34 14.34
C GLY A 105 0.96 9.95 15.77
N ALA A 106 1.49 8.74 15.98
CA ALA A 106 1.91 8.24 17.28
C ALA A 106 3.39 8.57 17.64
N LEU A 107 4.18 9.06 16.67
CA LEU A 107 5.59 9.47 16.84
C LEU A 107 5.71 10.96 17.13
#